data_AF-A0A962L6Q5-F1
#
_entry.id   AF-A0A962L6Q5-F1
#
_cell.length_a   1.000
_cell.length_b   1.000
_cell.length_c   1.000
_cell.angle_alpha   90.00
_cell.angle_beta   90.00
_cell.angle_gamma   90.00
#
_symmetry.space_group_name_H-M   'P 1'
#
loop_
_entity.id
_entity.type
_entity.pdbx_description
1 polymer ?
#
loop_
_entity_poly.entity_id
_entity_poly.type
_entity_poly.pdbx_seq_one_letter_code
_entity_poly.pdbx_strand_id
1 'polypeptide(L)'
;MNAPTSQRYLSASSNFTMLALVALDVAGILVIFNLNHWLITGAFAPDLLVSWKLVIVAALAFLYNYLMDLYTFDSALSQLGMLERSFISMMLTGMTVALAVYLIGPAFIGGFVGRGVLASSLIMVWLWSLSLRYLLNNWFRRQRSQIAWVVLMRDIPDDFIMDFRSIYSVERLLLLSQDGERTDTHQDNAVEYAGDWDDL
;
A
#
# COMPACT_ATOMS: atom_id res chain seq x y z
N MET A 1 -35.77 0.24 22.62
CA MET A 1 -35.09 1.14 21.67
C MET A 1 -33.63 1.19 22.04
N ASN A 2 -32.77 0.47 21.32
CA ASN A 2 -31.33 0.49 21.54
C ASN A 2 -30.75 1.55 20.61
N ALA A 3 -30.13 2.58 21.17
CA ALA A 3 -29.45 3.61 20.39
C ALA A 3 -28.34 2.97 19.55
N PRO A 4 -28.21 3.31 18.26
CA PRO A 4 -27.07 2.84 17.47
C PRO A 4 -25.80 3.45 18.05
N THR A 5 -24.95 2.61 18.61
CA THR A 5 -23.57 2.96 18.94
C THR A 5 -22.88 3.40 17.65
N SER A 6 -22.63 4.69 17.53
CA SER A 6 -21.80 5.25 16.47
C SER A 6 -20.39 4.69 16.62
N GLN A 7 -20.11 3.58 15.92
CA GLN A 7 -18.74 3.13 15.71
C GLN A 7 -18.05 4.23 14.92
N ARG A 8 -17.29 5.08 15.61
CA ARG A 8 -16.35 6.00 14.97
C ARG A 8 -15.26 5.15 14.33
N TYR A 9 -15.47 4.80 13.07
CA TYR A 9 -14.42 4.27 12.22
C TYR A 9 -13.41 5.40 12.01
N LEU A 10 -12.32 5.38 12.78
CA LEU A 10 -11.16 6.21 12.54
C LEU A 10 -10.51 5.73 11.24
N SER A 11 -10.96 6.31 10.13
CA SER A 11 -10.28 6.19 8.84
C SER A 11 -8.95 6.93 8.95
N ALA A 12 -7.84 6.19 8.82
CA ALA A 12 -6.53 6.81 8.75
C ALA A 12 -6.43 7.63 7.46
N SER A 13 -5.99 8.89 7.56
CA SER A 13 -5.79 9.73 6.38
C SER A 13 -4.76 9.11 5.43
N SER A 14 -4.90 9.35 4.13
CA SER A 14 -3.95 8.85 3.11
C SER A 14 -2.49 9.19 3.47
N ASN A 15 -2.26 10.39 4.00
CA ASN A 15 -0.94 10.83 4.45
C ASN A 15 -0.40 10.00 5.63
N PHE A 16 -1.25 9.62 6.59
CA PHE A 16 -0.84 8.75 7.68
C PHE A 16 -0.41 7.37 7.18
N THR A 17 -1.17 6.80 6.24
CA THR A 17 -0.86 5.50 5.63
C THR A 17 0.47 5.53 4.89
N MET A 18 0.72 6.57 4.10
CA MET A 18 1.99 6.78 3.41
C MET A 18 3.14 6.88 4.40
N LEU A 19 3.02 7.70 5.45
CA LEU A 19 4.04 7.85 6.48
C LEU A 19 4.31 6.54 7.23
N ALA A 20 3.25 5.78 7.54
CA ALA A 20 3.38 4.47 8.18
C ALA A 20 4.12 3.47 7.29
N LEU A 21 3.79 3.41 5.99
CA LEU A 21 4.51 2.58 5.01
C LEU A 21 5.99 2.96 4.93
N VAL A 22 6.30 4.25 4.85
CA VAL A 22 7.69 4.74 4.83
C VAL A 22 8.41 4.33 6.12
N ALA A 23 7.81 4.54 7.28
CA ALA A 23 8.40 4.16 8.57
C ALA A 23 8.64 2.64 8.67
N LEU A 24 7.72 1.82 8.17
CA LEU A 24 7.87 0.36 8.16
C LEU A 24 8.92 -0.12 7.13
N ASP A 25 9.05 0.56 5.99
CA ASP A 25 10.12 0.29 5.03
C ASP A 25 11.49 0.66 5.64
N VAL A 26 11.61 1.81 6.32
CA VAL A 26 12.84 2.20 7.04
C VAL A 26 13.20 1.16 8.10
N ALA A 27 12.22 0.76 8.92
CA ALA A 27 12.43 -0.27 9.94
C ALA A 27 12.85 -1.59 9.31
N GLY A 28 12.21 -2.00 8.22
CA GLY A 28 12.55 -3.20 7.45
C GLY A 28 13.99 -3.17 6.94
N ILE A 29 14.40 -2.06 6.32
CA ILE A 29 15.78 -1.87 5.85
C ILE A 29 16.78 -2.01 7.00
N LEU A 30 16.55 -1.33 8.12
CA LEU A 30 17.45 -1.40 9.27
C LEU A 30 17.53 -2.82 9.85
N VAL A 31 16.39 -3.46 10.09
CA VAL A 31 16.33 -4.81 10.66
C VAL A 31 16.97 -5.83 9.72
N ILE A 32 16.59 -5.83 8.44
CA ILE A 32 17.02 -6.84 7.47
C ILE A 32 18.51 -6.72 7.19
N PHE A 33 19.04 -5.51 6.99
CA PHE A 33 20.47 -5.35 6.76
C PHE A 33 21.32 -5.77 7.96
N ASN A 34 20.87 -5.46 9.19
CA ASN A 34 21.58 -5.88 10.40
C ASN A 34 21.52 -7.39 10.62
N LEU A 35 20.33 -7.97 10.50
CA LEU A 35 20.12 -9.39 10.68
C LEU A 35 20.88 -10.20 9.64
N ASN A 36 20.81 -9.80 8.37
CA ASN A 36 21.48 -10.49 7.30
C ASN A 36 23.01 -10.31 7.36
N HIS A 37 23.50 -9.13 7.78
CA HIS A 37 24.92 -8.96 8.07
C HIS A 37 25.38 -9.93 9.16
N TRP A 38 24.66 -9.97 10.29
CA TRP A 38 24.97 -10.85 11.40
C TRP A 38 24.97 -12.34 11.01
N LEU A 39 23.97 -12.78 10.24
CA LEU A 39 23.88 -14.16 9.75
C LEU A 39 25.05 -14.56 8.85
N ILE A 40 25.53 -13.64 7.99
CA ILE A 40 26.57 -13.93 7.01
C ILE A 40 27.98 -13.76 7.60
N THR A 41 28.20 -12.76 8.45
CA THR A 41 29.54 -12.45 8.99
C THR A 41 29.80 -13.02 10.37
N GLY A 42 28.75 -13.48 11.07
CA GLY A 42 28.83 -13.96 12.45
C GLY A 42 29.06 -12.86 13.49
N ALA A 43 29.03 -11.59 13.08
CA ALA A 43 29.30 -10.44 13.95
C ALA A 43 28.24 -9.36 13.77
N PHE A 44 27.94 -8.65 14.86
CA PHE A 44 27.17 -7.40 14.77
C PHE A 44 28.07 -6.33 14.16
N ALA A 45 27.54 -5.60 13.19
CA ALA A 45 28.26 -4.47 12.64
C ALA A 45 28.09 -3.25 13.55
N PRO A 46 29.18 -2.72 14.12
CA PRO A 46 29.11 -1.69 15.16
C PRO A 46 28.44 -0.40 14.70
N ASP A 47 28.54 -0.04 13.41
CA ASP A 47 28.03 1.23 12.87
C ASP A 47 26.98 1.07 11.75
N LEU A 48 26.41 -0.12 11.57
CA LEU A 48 25.53 -0.38 10.42
C LEU A 48 24.30 0.54 10.43
N LEU A 49 23.66 0.68 11.60
CA LEU A 49 22.41 1.40 11.82
C LEU A 49 22.48 2.89 11.44
N VAL A 50 23.67 3.49 11.45
CA VAL A 50 23.87 4.93 11.23
C VAL A 50 24.87 5.19 10.09
N SER A 51 25.30 4.15 9.37
CA SER A 51 26.22 4.34 8.26
C SER A 51 25.54 5.13 7.13
N TRP A 52 26.21 6.19 6.66
CA TRP A 52 25.77 6.99 5.50
C TRP A 52 25.53 6.12 4.24
N LYS A 53 26.15 4.95 4.18
CA LYS A 53 25.98 3.94 3.12
C LYS A 53 24.56 3.37 3.08
N LEU A 54 24.02 3.01 4.25
CA LEU A 54 22.67 2.50 4.38
C LEU A 54 21.65 3.61 4.09
N VAL A 55 21.96 4.86 4.44
CA VAL A 55 21.16 6.03 4.08
C VAL A 55 21.05 6.18 2.56
N ILE A 56 22.14 6.00 1.80
CA ILE A 56 22.10 6.06 0.33
C ILE A 56 21.24 4.94 -0.24
N VAL A 57 21.41 3.70 0.24
CA VAL A 57 20.60 2.56 -0.22
C VAL A 57 19.12 2.80 0.07
N ALA A 58 18.81 3.29 1.27
CA ALA A 58 17.44 3.65 1.65
C ALA A 58 16.90 4.78 0.76
N ALA A 59 17.66 5.86 0.56
CA ALA A 59 17.25 6.99 -0.28
C ALA A 59 16.95 6.57 -1.72
N LEU A 60 17.79 5.70 -2.31
CA LEU A 60 17.54 5.14 -3.65
C LEU A 60 16.30 4.26 -3.66
N ALA A 61 16.14 3.36 -2.68
CA ALA A 61 14.94 2.52 -2.57
C ALA A 61 13.67 3.37 -2.45
N PHE A 62 13.68 4.42 -1.62
CA PHE A 62 12.56 5.35 -1.49
C PHE A 62 12.30 6.13 -2.77
N LEU A 63 13.34 6.63 -3.44
CA LEU A 63 13.21 7.34 -4.71
C LEU A 63 12.54 6.46 -5.77
N TYR A 64 13.00 5.22 -5.96
CA TYR A 64 12.42 4.32 -6.95
C TYR A 64 11.03 3.83 -6.55
N ASN A 65 10.77 3.61 -5.25
CA ASN A 65 9.44 3.29 -4.77
C ASN A 65 8.45 4.42 -5.01
N TYR A 66 8.89 5.66 -4.82
CA TYR A 66 8.11 6.85 -5.13
C TYR A 66 7.86 7.01 -6.62
N LEU A 67 8.88 6.84 -7.47
CA LEU A 67 8.74 6.90 -8.93
C LEU A 67 7.80 5.81 -9.48
N MET A 68 7.80 4.63 -8.85
CA MET A 68 6.88 3.52 -9.18
C MET A 68 5.53 3.63 -8.45
N ASP A 69 5.28 4.77 -7.79
CA ASP A 69 4.03 5.10 -7.11
C ASP A 69 3.58 4.05 -6.09
N LEU A 70 4.54 3.35 -5.45
CA LEU A 70 4.29 2.23 -4.53
C LEU A 70 3.79 2.66 -3.14
N TYR A 71 3.58 3.95 -2.94
CA TYR A 71 3.00 4.52 -1.72
C TYR A 71 1.53 4.92 -1.88
N THR A 72 0.98 4.83 -3.09
CA THR A 72 -0.45 4.98 -3.34
C THR A 72 -1.04 3.66 -3.85
N PHE A 73 -2.23 3.32 -3.35
CA PHE A 73 -2.94 2.10 -3.77
C PHE A 73 -3.79 2.34 -5.04
N ASP A 74 -4.29 3.57 -5.22
CA ASP A 74 -5.11 4.00 -6.35
C ASP A 74 -4.26 4.75 -7.39
N SER A 75 -3.18 4.11 -7.85
CA SER A 75 -2.22 4.69 -8.79
C SER A 75 -2.74 4.72 -10.22
N ALA A 76 -2.48 5.81 -10.95
CA ALA A 76 -2.75 5.93 -12.39
C ALA A 76 -1.92 4.95 -13.25
N LEU A 77 -0.84 4.37 -12.69
CA LEU A 77 -0.07 3.28 -13.30
C LEU A 77 -0.77 1.90 -13.17
N SER A 78 -2.10 1.88 -13.01
CA SER A 78 -2.93 0.69 -12.76
C SER A 78 -2.77 -0.44 -13.78
N GLN A 79 -2.21 -0.15 -14.96
CA GLN A 79 -1.92 -1.15 -15.99
C GLN A 79 -0.78 -2.11 -15.59
N LEU A 80 0.17 -1.66 -14.77
CA LEU A 80 1.15 -2.55 -14.13
C LEU A 80 0.68 -2.88 -12.72
N GLY A 81 0.63 -4.19 -12.41
CA GLY A 81 0.35 -4.64 -11.06
C GLY A 81 1.41 -4.18 -10.06
N MET A 82 1.03 -4.22 -8.78
CA MET A 82 1.88 -3.77 -7.67
C MET A 82 3.16 -4.60 -7.56
N LEU A 83 3.11 -5.88 -7.93
CA LEU A 83 4.25 -6.79 -7.92
C LEU A 83 5.29 -6.37 -8.97
N GLU A 84 4.86 -6.09 -10.19
CA GLU A 84 5.72 -5.69 -11.29
C GLU A 84 6.40 -4.35 -10.98
N ARG A 85 5.62 -3.37 -10.51
CA ARG A 85 6.14 -2.06 -10.08
C ARG A 85 7.19 -2.18 -8.97
N SER A 86 6.91 -3.02 -7.97
CA SER A 86 7.83 -3.28 -6.85
C SER A 86 9.11 -3.97 -7.32
N PHE A 87 8.99 -4.94 -8.24
CA PHE A 87 10.14 -5.62 -8.82
C PHE A 87 11.03 -4.67 -9.63
N ILE A 88 10.44 -3.83 -10.48
CA ILE A 88 11.17 -2.83 -11.27
C ILE A 88 11.87 -1.82 -10.35
N SER A 89 11.18 -1.32 -9.31
CA SER A 89 11.78 -0.43 -8.31
C SER A 89 13.02 -1.05 -7.66
N MET A 90 12.92 -2.31 -7.24
CA MET A 90 14.05 -3.00 -6.60
C MET A 90 15.19 -3.28 -7.58
N MET A 91 14.89 -3.65 -8.83
CA MET A 91 15.89 -3.83 -9.88
C MET A 91 16.67 -2.53 -10.14
N LEU A 92 15.97 -1.39 -10.26
CA LEU A 92 16.61 -0.07 -10.42
C LEU A 92 17.47 0.29 -9.22
N THR A 93 16.98 0.02 -8.00
CA THR A 93 17.76 0.23 -6.78
C THR A 93 19.05 -0.59 -6.81
N GLY A 94 18.95 -1.90 -7.07
CA GLY A 94 20.09 -2.80 -7.15
C GLY A 94 21.10 -2.42 -8.23
N MET A 95 20.61 -2.07 -9.43
CA MET A 95 21.45 -1.65 -10.56
C MET A 95 22.20 -0.36 -10.25
N THR A 96 21.54 0.66 -9.69
CA THR A 96 22.18 1.93 -9.34
C THR A 96 23.20 1.76 -8.22
N VAL A 97 22.90 0.94 -7.21
CA VAL A 97 23.85 0.62 -6.15
C VAL A 97 25.07 -0.14 -6.69
N ALA A 98 24.85 -1.12 -7.58
CA ALA A 98 25.93 -1.87 -8.23
C ALA A 98 26.81 -0.95 -9.11
N LEU A 99 26.19 -0.06 -9.89
CA LEU A 99 26.89 0.93 -10.70
C LEU A 99 27.73 1.87 -9.83
N ALA A 100 27.18 2.35 -8.70
CA ALA A 100 27.91 3.20 -7.77
C ALA A 100 29.14 2.49 -7.18
N VAL A 101 29.00 1.22 -6.83
CA VAL A 101 30.13 0.39 -6.37
C VAL A 101 31.16 0.20 -7.48
N TYR A 102 30.74 -0.03 -8.71
CA TYR A 102 31.64 -0.22 -9.84
C TYR A 102 32.44 1.05 -10.14
N LEU A 103 31.80 2.22 -10.13
CA LEU A 103 32.43 3.50 -10.45
C LEU A 103 33.32 4.06 -9.32
N ILE A 104 32.87 3.95 -8.06
CA ILE A 104 33.57 4.52 -6.90
C ILE A 104 34.54 3.51 -6.28
N GLY A 105 34.29 2.22 -6.49
CA GLY A 105 35.08 1.09 -5.99
C GLY A 105 34.46 0.38 -4.79
N PRO A 106 34.94 -0.84 -4.43
CA PRO A 106 34.37 -1.67 -3.37
C PRO A 106 34.36 -1.03 -1.98
N ALA A 107 35.27 -0.09 -1.73
CA ALA A 107 35.34 0.65 -0.47
C ALA A 107 34.09 1.52 -0.20
N PHE A 108 33.40 1.93 -1.27
CA PHE A 108 32.20 2.77 -1.21
C PHE A 108 31.13 2.18 -0.30
N ILE A 109 30.78 0.90 -0.50
CA ILE A 109 29.84 0.19 0.38
C ILE A 109 30.59 -0.63 1.44
N GLY A 110 31.87 -0.96 1.24
CA GLY A 110 32.67 -1.74 2.20
C GLY A 110 32.35 -3.23 2.10
N GLY A 111 32.49 -3.96 3.21
CA GLY A 111 32.39 -5.44 3.24
C GLY A 111 31.03 -6.06 2.84
N PHE A 112 30.02 -5.26 2.48
CA PHE A 112 28.68 -5.73 2.13
C PHE A 112 28.59 -6.36 0.73
N VAL A 113 29.34 -5.83 -0.24
CA VAL A 113 29.25 -6.28 -1.63
C VAL A 113 29.99 -7.61 -1.79
N GLY A 114 31.19 -7.72 -1.21
CA GLY A 114 32.07 -8.88 -1.40
C GLY A 114 31.60 -10.17 -0.72
N ARG A 115 30.60 -10.12 0.17
CA ARG A 115 30.08 -11.29 0.90
C ARG A 115 28.63 -11.64 0.57
N GLY A 116 28.03 -11.00 -0.44
CA GLY A 116 26.63 -11.24 -0.84
C GLY A 116 25.58 -10.62 0.10
N VAL A 117 25.99 -9.98 1.20
CA VAL A 117 25.10 -9.34 2.18
C VAL A 117 24.19 -8.31 1.52
N LEU A 118 24.73 -7.50 0.60
CA LEU A 118 23.93 -6.49 -0.09
C LEU A 118 22.79 -7.11 -0.91
N ALA A 119 23.10 -8.09 -1.75
CA ALA A 119 22.13 -8.71 -2.65
C ALA A 119 21.03 -9.45 -1.89
N SER A 120 21.39 -10.27 -0.90
CA SER A 120 20.39 -10.98 -0.08
C SER A 120 19.56 -10.01 0.76
N SER A 121 20.14 -8.90 1.24
CA SER A 121 19.38 -7.89 1.99
C SER A 121 18.37 -7.18 1.10
N LEU A 122 18.75 -6.81 -0.13
CA LEU A 122 17.83 -6.17 -1.08
C LEU A 122 16.65 -7.08 -1.43
N ILE A 123 16.90 -8.38 -1.65
CA ILE A 123 15.82 -9.36 -1.91
C ILE A 123 14.89 -9.47 -0.69
N MET A 124 15.44 -9.58 0.52
CA MET A 124 14.63 -9.65 1.74
C MET A 124 13.84 -8.36 1.98
N VAL A 125 14.44 -7.18 1.74
CA VAL A 125 13.77 -5.88 1.84
C VAL A 125 12.64 -5.79 0.81
N TRP A 126 12.84 -6.30 -0.40
CA TRP A 126 11.80 -6.34 -1.43
C TRP A 126 10.61 -7.19 -0.98
N LEU A 127 10.86 -8.40 -0.49
CA LEU A 127 9.80 -9.28 0.02
C LEU A 127 9.07 -8.67 1.21
N TRP A 128 9.79 -8.02 2.14
CA TRP A 128 9.22 -7.30 3.27
C TRP A 128 8.30 -6.17 2.80
N SER A 129 8.83 -5.30 1.96
CA SER A 129 8.15 -4.15 1.37
C SER A 129 6.89 -4.55 0.61
N LEU A 130 6.97 -5.62 -0.18
CA LEU A 130 5.86 -6.19 -0.94
C LEU A 130 4.79 -6.78 -0.02
N SER A 131 5.21 -7.57 0.98
CA SER A 131 4.31 -8.23 1.93
C SER A 131 3.50 -7.22 2.73
N LEU A 132 4.13 -6.16 3.24
CA LEU A 132 3.44 -5.09 3.96
C LEU A 132 2.39 -4.39 3.11
N ARG A 133 2.72 -4.09 1.86
CA ARG A 133 1.77 -3.44 0.94
C ARG A 133 0.60 -4.34 0.59
N TYR A 134 0.82 -5.65 0.41
CA TYR A 134 -0.29 -6.60 0.20
C TYR A 134 -1.19 -6.71 1.43
N LEU A 135 -0.60 -6.80 2.62
CA LEU A 135 -1.35 -6.83 3.88
C LEU A 135 -2.18 -5.56 4.07
N LEU A 136 -1.57 -4.39 3.85
CA LEU A 136 -2.25 -3.10 3.94
C LEU A 136 -3.33 -2.94 2.88
N ASN A 137 -3.05 -3.28 1.61
CA ASN A 137 -4.05 -3.21 0.54
C ASN A 137 -5.27 -4.10 0.84
N ASN A 138 -5.04 -5.33 1.32
CA ASN A 138 -6.12 -6.23 1.72
C ASN A 138 -6.89 -5.68 2.94
N TRP A 139 -6.18 -5.09 3.91
CA TRP A 139 -6.81 -4.43 5.05
C TRP A 139 -7.66 -3.23 4.64
N PHE A 140 -7.16 -2.37 3.74
CA PHE A 140 -7.90 -1.24 3.18
C PHE A 140 -9.12 -1.68 2.39
N ARG A 141 -9.01 -2.72 1.57
CA ARG A 141 -10.17 -3.28 0.86
C ARG A 141 -11.26 -3.72 1.82
N ARG A 142 -10.89 -4.39 2.92
CA ARG A 142 -11.83 -4.78 3.97
C ARG A 142 -12.45 -3.56 4.66
N GLN A 143 -11.65 -2.53 4.94
CA GLN A 143 -12.16 -1.31 5.57
C GLN A 143 -13.09 -0.51 4.65
N ARG A 144 -12.76 -0.34 3.36
CA ARG A 144 -13.63 0.33 2.37
C ARG A 144 -14.94 -0.42 2.18
N SER A 145 -14.94 -1.76 2.25
CA SER A 145 -16.19 -2.54 2.18
C SER A 145 -17.16 -2.32 3.36
N GLN A 146 -16.71 -1.67 4.44
CA GLN A 146 -17.53 -1.28 5.58
C GLN A 146 -18.10 0.14 5.45
N ILE A 147 -17.61 0.94 4.49
CA ILE A 147 -18.13 2.27 4.22
C ILE A 147 -19.40 2.10 3.39
N ALA A 148 -20.49 2.63 3.91
CA ALA A 148 -21.79 2.66 3.24
C ALA A 148 -22.12 4.10 2.86
N TRP A 149 -22.35 4.33 1.57
CA TRP A 149 -22.83 5.60 1.05
C TRP A 149 -24.34 5.55 0.98
N VAL A 150 -25.00 6.44 1.71
CA VAL A 150 -26.45 6.60 1.63
C VAL A 150 -26.75 7.64 0.57
N VAL A 151 -27.53 7.26 -0.43
CA VAL A 151 -27.98 8.13 -1.50
C VAL A 151 -29.50 8.22 -1.47
N LEU A 152 -29.98 9.46 -1.37
CA LEU A 152 -31.39 9.83 -1.28
C LEU A 152 -31.82 10.33 -2.66
N MET A 153 -32.64 9.56 -3.37
CA MET A 153 -33.03 9.90 -4.74
C MET A 153 -34.50 9.54 -4.99
N ARG A 154 -35.16 10.33 -5.84
CA ARG A 154 -36.56 10.12 -6.23
C ARG A 154 -36.68 9.07 -7.34
N ASP A 155 -35.77 9.13 -8.30
CA ASP A 155 -35.61 8.17 -9.39
C ASP A 155 -34.12 7.81 -9.49
N ILE A 156 -33.79 6.53 -9.68
CA ILE A 156 -32.40 6.06 -9.83
C ILE A 156 -32.10 5.91 -11.33
N PRO A 157 -31.32 6.82 -11.95
CA PRO A 157 -30.83 6.57 -13.29
C PRO A 157 -29.78 5.46 -13.25
N ASP A 158 -29.94 4.43 -14.08
CA ASP A 158 -29.01 3.30 -14.18
C ASP A 158 -27.54 3.76 -14.41
N ASP A 159 -27.37 4.86 -15.13
CA ASP A 159 -26.08 5.50 -15.41
C ASP A 159 -25.36 5.94 -14.13
N PHE A 160 -26.09 6.35 -13.09
CA PHE A 160 -25.48 6.78 -11.82
C PHE A 160 -24.84 5.61 -11.08
N ILE A 161 -25.47 4.43 -11.06
CA ILE A 161 -24.90 3.25 -10.41
C ILE A 161 -23.61 2.85 -11.14
N MET A 162 -23.63 2.85 -12.48
CA MET A 162 -22.45 2.55 -13.29
C MET A 162 -21.32 3.55 -13.04
N ASP A 163 -21.61 4.85 -13.05
CA ASP A 163 -20.62 5.90 -12.80
C ASP A 163 -20.09 5.83 -11.37
N PHE A 164 -20.97 5.64 -10.38
CA PHE A 164 -20.57 5.46 -8.99
C PHE A 164 -19.66 4.26 -8.82
N ARG A 165 -19.98 3.12 -9.45
CA ARG A 165 -19.16 1.90 -9.39
C ARG A 165 -17.83 2.03 -10.10
N SER A 166 -17.75 2.85 -11.16
CA SER A 166 -16.51 3.15 -11.85
C SER A 166 -15.49 3.84 -10.94
N ILE A 167 -15.98 4.63 -9.97
CA ILE A 167 -15.16 5.36 -9.00
C ILE A 167 -15.00 4.55 -7.70
N TYR A 168 -16.08 3.95 -7.21
CA TYR A 168 -16.19 3.28 -5.90
C TYR A 168 -16.56 1.80 -6.07
N SER A 169 -15.58 1.01 -6.47
CA SER A 169 -15.77 -0.41 -6.80
C SER A 169 -15.96 -1.35 -5.59
N VAL A 170 -15.61 -0.91 -4.37
CA VAL A 170 -15.57 -1.78 -3.17
C VAL A 170 -16.56 -1.33 -2.08
N GLU A 171 -17.02 -0.09 -2.14
CA GLU A 171 -17.84 0.52 -1.09
C GLU A 171 -19.32 0.13 -1.25
N ARG A 172 -20.07 0.08 -0.14
CA ARG A 172 -21.49 -0.26 -0.18
C ARG A 172 -22.30 0.96 -0.55
N LEU A 173 -23.27 0.80 -1.45
CA LEU A 173 -24.22 1.84 -1.82
C LEU A 173 -25.58 1.47 -1.22
N LEU A 174 -26.07 2.30 -0.30
CA LEU A 174 -27.39 2.21 0.30
C LEU A 174 -28.31 3.19 -0.43
N LEU A 175 -29.36 2.66 -1.08
CA LEU A 175 -30.34 3.46 -1.81
C LEU A 175 -31.61 3.61 -0.95
N LEU A 176 -32.08 4.84 -0.82
CA LEU A 176 -33.37 5.19 -0.23
C LEU A 176 -34.21 5.89 -1.30
N SER A 177 -35.38 5.34 -1.62
CA SER A 177 -36.30 5.85 -2.65
C SER A 177 -37.61 6.33 -2.03
N GLN A 178 -38.19 7.38 -2.61
CA GLN A 178 -39.42 8.03 -2.15
C GLN A 178 -40.69 7.24 -2.48
N ASP A 179 -40.69 6.56 -3.62
CA ASP A 179 -41.78 5.69 -3.98
C ASP A 179 -41.28 4.27 -3.70
N GLY A 180 -42.01 3.51 -2.88
CA GLY A 180 -41.74 2.11 -2.53
C GLY A 180 -41.72 1.13 -3.72
N GLU A 181 -41.50 1.62 -4.94
CA GLU A 181 -41.12 0.86 -6.11
C GLU A 181 -39.74 0.24 -5.90
N ARG A 182 -39.80 -0.93 -5.28
CA ARG A 182 -38.73 -1.91 -5.22
C ARG A 182 -38.34 -2.30 -6.65
N THR A 183 -37.39 -1.60 -7.23
CA THR A 183 -36.73 -2.03 -8.47
C THR A 183 -35.79 -3.17 -8.11
N ASP A 184 -36.33 -4.40 -8.07
CA ASP A 184 -35.59 -5.66 -7.88
C ASP A 184 -34.58 -5.98 -9.02
N THR A 185 -34.27 -5.00 -9.88
CA THR A 185 -33.57 -5.20 -11.15
C THR A 185 -32.04 -5.22 -11.04
N HIS A 186 -31.44 -4.74 -9.95
CA HIS A 186 -29.98 -4.72 -9.80
C HIS A 186 -29.51 -5.45 -8.54
N GLN A 187 -29.40 -6.78 -8.67
CA GLN A 187 -28.85 -7.66 -7.64
C GLN A 187 -27.31 -7.60 -7.66
N ASP A 188 -26.75 -6.42 -7.41
CA ASP A 188 -25.33 -6.28 -7.05
C ASP A 188 -25.22 -6.42 -5.53
N ASN A 189 -24.42 -7.38 -5.04
CA ASN A 189 -24.28 -7.66 -3.60
C ASN A 189 -23.80 -6.46 -2.76
N ALA A 190 -23.32 -5.40 -3.42
CA ALA A 190 -22.86 -4.17 -2.79
C ALA A 190 -23.85 -2.98 -2.94
N VAL A 191 -24.99 -3.16 -3.62
CA VAL A 191 -26.11 -2.20 -3.65
C VAL A 191 -27.24 -2.77 -2.81
N GLU A 192 -27.58 -2.09 -1.71
CA GLU A 192 -28.64 -2.56 -0.81
C GLU A 192 -29.70 -1.46 -0.70
N TYR A 193 -30.95 -1.82 -1.00
CA TYR A 193 -32.08 -0.92 -0.82
C TYR A 193 -32.44 -0.88 0.68
N ALA A 194 -32.22 0.25 1.32
CA ALA A 194 -32.34 0.38 2.78
C ALA A 194 -33.76 0.71 3.25
N GLY A 195 -34.66 1.15 2.36
CA GLY A 195 -36.06 1.48 2.67
C GLY A 195 -36.55 2.79 2.05
N ASP A 196 -37.70 3.24 2.51
CA ASP A 196 -38.27 4.54 2.17
C ASP A 196 -37.67 5.62 3.09
N TRP A 197 -37.35 6.78 2.54
CA TRP A 197 -36.85 7.91 3.32
C TRP A 197 -37.95 8.60 4.14
N ASP A 198 -39.23 8.37 3.83
CA ASP A 198 -40.36 8.95 4.55
C ASP A 198 -40.57 8.23 5.91
N ASP A 199 -39.92 7.08 6.10
CA ASP A 199 -39.90 6.30 7.35
C ASP A 199 -38.74 6.67 8.32
N LEU A 200 -37.86 7.61 7.95
CA LEU A 200 -36.71 8.08 8.76
C LEU A 200 -37.01 9.36 9.56
#